data_AF-A0A956F4B2-F1
#
_entry.id   AF-A0A956F4B2-F1
#
_cell.length_a   1.000
_cell.length_b   1.000
_cell.length_c   1.000
_cell.angle_alpha   90.00
_cell.angle_beta   90.00
_cell.angle_gamma   90.00
#
_symmetry.space_group_name_H-M   'P 1'
#
loop_
_entity.id
_entity.type
_entity.pdbx_description
1 polymer ?
#
loop_
_entity_poly.entity_id
_entity_poly.type
_entity_poly.pdbx_seq_one_letter_code
_entity_poly.pdbx_strand_id
1 'polypeptide(L)'
;MLSAQNRQRALSAAMMSLALTSLSCDRSTAPAPDNSLEEPSQASAAPASSPSVAPAPLSPPKPEAKRPYNVVLIYVDSLRADMPWSGYPRKIAPNLTKFAQRAVWYENAYSLSSYTAKSIPPSLIGGYPSELKRDGYFFTKWSPENPFLAERVQGAGHRTLAGHVHGYFQPKLAMGPAEGVDDYRMIEGHIDLQAVKSVT
;
A
#
# COMPACT_ATOMS: atom_id res chain seq x y z
N MET A 1 63.22 -1.51 -30.37
CA MET A 1 63.66 -1.05 -29.03
C MET A 1 63.00 -1.92 -27.98
N LEU A 2 63.83 -2.44 -27.07
CA LEU A 2 63.59 -3.39 -25.95
C LEU A 2 62.30 -3.13 -25.14
N SER A 3 61.46 -4.14 -24.86
CA SER A 3 61.52 -5.14 -23.76
C SER A 3 61.02 -4.65 -22.40
N ALA A 4 59.94 -5.31 -21.93
CA ALA A 4 59.62 -5.79 -20.57
C ALA A 4 60.13 -5.06 -19.31
N GLN A 5 59.19 -4.85 -18.35
CA GLN A 5 59.28 -5.08 -16.88
C GLN A 5 58.31 -4.10 -16.19
N ASN A 6 57.17 -4.52 -15.61
CA ASN A 6 56.97 -5.38 -14.44
C ASN A 6 57.80 -4.98 -13.21
N ARG A 7 57.08 -4.63 -12.13
CA ARG A 7 57.41 -4.66 -10.69
C ARG A 7 57.67 -3.30 -9.99
N GLN A 8 56.78 -3.06 -9.01
CA GLN A 8 57.04 -2.75 -7.58
C GLN A 8 56.49 -1.43 -6.99
N ARG A 9 55.65 -1.63 -5.95
CA ARG A 9 55.45 -0.85 -4.70
C ARG A 9 54.65 0.46 -4.88
N ALA A 10 53.59 0.78 -4.13
CA ALA A 10 53.21 0.50 -2.75
C ALA A 10 51.67 0.42 -2.63
N LEU A 11 51.09 -0.56 -1.91
CA LEU A 11 50.65 -0.41 -0.52
C LEU A 11 49.99 0.95 -0.21
N SER A 12 48.66 0.99 -0.26
CA SER A 12 47.85 1.85 0.61
C SER A 12 46.48 1.20 0.81
N ALA A 13 46.39 0.45 1.90
CA ALA A 13 45.14 0.02 2.48
C ALA A 13 44.44 1.26 3.06
N ALA A 14 43.33 1.68 2.47
CA ALA A 14 42.44 2.68 3.07
C ALA A 14 41.54 1.98 4.08
N MET A 15 42.06 1.84 5.31
CA MET A 15 41.31 1.46 6.49
C MET A 15 40.52 2.69 6.95
N MET A 16 39.23 2.77 6.62
CA MET A 16 38.36 3.85 7.10
C MET A 16 37.69 3.38 8.39
N SER A 17 38.35 3.67 9.51
CA SER A 17 37.94 3.31 10.87
C SER A 17 36.63 3.98 11.26
N LEU A 18 35.68 3.16 11.68
CA LEU A 18 34.40 3.55 12.27
C LEU A 18 34.65 3.99 13.74
N ALA A 19 34.67 5.30 14.00
CA ALA A 19 34.78 5.83 15.36
C ALA A 19 33.40 5.85 16.03
N LEU A 20 33.17 4.91 16.95
CA LEU A 20 32.06 4.97 17.91
C LEU A 20 32.40 6.01 18.99
N THR A 21 31.66 7.11 19.05
CA THR A 21 31.68 8.05 20.18
C THR A 21 30.53 7.75 21.12
N SER A 22 30.81 7.01 22.19
CA SER A 22 30.01 7.00 23.41
C SER A 22 30.62 7.98 24.40
N LEU A 23 29.91 9.05 24.79
CA LEU A 23 30.19 9.75 26.04
C LEU A 23 28.88 10.25 26.64
N SER A 24 28.55 9.64 27.77
CA SER A 24 27.43 9.88 28.66
C SER A 24 27.76 11.01 29.64
N CYS A 25 26.79 11.91 29.83
CA CYS A 25 26.53 12.88 30.91
C CYS A 25 27.65 13.69 31.58
N ASP A 26 27.43 15.00 31.70
CA ASP A 26 27.71 15.70 32.96
C ASP A 26 26.64 16.76 33.27
N ARG A 27 26.15 16.74 34.51
CA ARG A 27 25.16 17.66 35.07
C ARG A 27 25.70 18.10 36.43
N SER A 28 26.10 19.36 36.55
CA SER A 28 26.42 20.01 37.82
C SER A 28 26.15 21.52 37.64
N THR A 29 25.41 22.22 38.51
CA THR A 29 25.72 22.45 39.93
C THR A 29 24.52 22.90 40.79
N ALA A 30 24.69 22.69 42.11
CA ALA A 30 24.11 23.38 43.30
C ALA A 30 22.99 22.66 44.10
N PRO A 31 22.88 22.89 45.43
CA PRO A 31 23.68 22.23 46.46
C PRO A 31 22.84 21.44 47.49
N ALA A 32 23.50 20.60 48.30
CA ALA A 32 22.93 19.62 49.22
C ALA A 32 22.16 20.22 50.41
N PRO A 33 21.17 19.47 50.93
CA PRO A 33 21.06 19.33 52.37
C PRO A 33 20.83 17.89 52.87
N ASP A 34 21.49 17.64 54.00
CA ASP A 34 21.13 16.81 55.16
C ASP A 34 20.83 15.30 54.97
N ASN A 35 21.83 14.47 55.29
CA ASN A 35 21.68 13.03 55.47
C ASN A 35 21.26 12.73 56.92
N SER A 36 19.96 12.65 57.16
CA SER A 36 19.41 11.79 58.21
C SER A 36 18.86 10.52 57.56
N LEU A 37 19.51 9.41 57.83
CA LEU A 37 19.16 8.09 57.29
C LEU A 37 17.91 7.56 58.02
N GLU A 38 16.75 7.59 57.37
CA GLU A 38 15.63 6.69 57.72
C GLU A 38 15.68 5.47 56.79
N GLU A 39 15.65 4.28 57.38
CA GLU A 39 15.56 3.01 56.65
C GLU A 39 14.26 2.95 55.82
N PRO A 40 14.30 2.44 54.57
CA PRO A 40 13.10 2.28 53.78
C PRO A 40 12.21 1.16 54.34
N SER A 41 11.08 1.58 54.91
CA SER A 41 9.93 0.72 55.22
C SER A 41 9.46 -0.03 53.97
N GLN A 42 9.39 -1.36 54.06
CA GLN A 42 8.85 -2.21 53.00
C GLN A 42 7.36 -1.93 52.79
N ALA A 43 7.04 -1.16 51.76
CA ALA A 43 5.68 -1.04 51.25
C ALA A 43 5.32 -2.33 50.48
N SER A 44 4.43 -3.13 51.06
CA SER A 44 3.79 -4.27 50.42
C SER A 44 2.99 -3.81 49.20
N ALA A 45 3.37 -4.29 48.01
CA ALA A 45 2.65 -4.02 46.77
C ALA A 45 1.29 -4.75 46.79
N ALA A 46 0.20 -3.97 46.76
CA ALA A 46 -1.13 -4.51 46.53
C ALA A 46 -1.23 -5.08 45.10
N PRO A 47 -1.90 -6.23 44.88
CA PRO A 47 -2.06 -6.78 43.54
C PRO A 47 -2.94 -5.86 42.68
N ALA A 48 -2.41 -5.45 41.53
CA ALA A 48 -3.15 -4.71 40.52
C ALA A 48 -4.31 -5.56 40.00
N SER A 49 -5.54 -5.08 40.16
CA SER A 49 -6.73 -5.68 39.55
C SER A 49 -6.66 -5.52 38.04
N SER A 50 -6.75 -6.64 37.31
CA SER A 50 -6.83 -6.63 35.85
C SER A 50 -8.11 -5.90 35.40
N PRO A 51 -8.05 -5.01 34.39
CA PRO A 51 -9.27 -4.42 33.83
C PRO A 51 -10.08 -5.52 33.14
N SER A 52 -11.28 -5.74 33.64
CA SER A 52 -12.28 -6.62 33.02
C SER A 52 -12.69 -6.04 31.67
N VAL A 53 -12.14 -6.58 30.58
CA VAL A 53 -12.59 -6.27 29.22
C VAL A 53 -14.00 -6.82 29.06
N ALA A 54 -15.00 -5.94 29.03
CA ALA A 54 -16.36 -6.31 28.66
C ALA A 54 -16.32 -6.92 27.24
N PRO A 55 -17.02 -8.05 26.99
CA PRO A 55 -17.03 -8.67 25.68
C PRO A 55 -17.63 -7.68 24.67
N ALA A 56 -16.88 -7.44 23.59
CA ALA A 56 -17.34 -6.62 22.47
C ALA A 56 -18.66 -7.20 21.92
N PRO A 57 -19.62 -6.36 21.53
CA PRO A 57 -20.87 -6.83 20.94
C PRO A 57 -20.56 -7.69 19.71
N LEU A 58 -21.17 -8.87 19.68
CA LEU A 58 -21.03 -9.83 18.58
C LEU A 58 -21.39 -9.12 17.26
N SER A 59 -20.44 -9.12 16.32
CA SER A 59 -20.66 -8.62 14.96
C SER A 59 -21.93 -9.27 14.38
N PRO A 60 -22.77 -8.51 13.66
CA PRO A 60 -23.96 -9.08 13.03
C PRO A 60 -23.57 -10.26 12.14
N PRO A 61 -24.42 -11.30 12.06
CA PRO A 61 -24.12 -12.48 11.26
C PRO A 61 -23.85 -12.07 9.81
N LYS A 62 -22.68 -12.47 9.31
CA LYS A 62 -22.28 -12.24 7.91
C LYS A 62 -23.37 -12.83 7.01
N PRO A 63 -23.99 -12.04 6.11
CA PRO A 63 -24.99 -12.57 5.20
C PRO A 63 -24.40 -13.76 4.44
N GLU A 64 -25.11 -14.88 4.49
CA GLU A 64 -24.73 -16.08 3.74
C GLU A 64 -24.71 -15.72 2.25
N ALA A 65 -23.59 -15.99 1.58
CA ALA A 65 -23.38 -15.55 0.21
C ALA A 65 -24.36 -16.27 -0.72
N LYS A 66 -25.50 -15.63 -1.01
CA LYS A 66 -26.49 -16.09 -1.98
C LYS A 66 -25.87 -16.00 -3.38
N ARG A 67 -25.19 -17.09 -3.79
CA ARG A 67 -24.46 -17.26 -5.07
C ARG A 67 -23.18 -16.43 -5.16
N PRO A 68 -22.17 -16.87 -5.94
CA PRO A 68 -21.02 -16.02 -6.21
C PRO A 68 -21.51 -14.76 -6.95
N TYR A 69 -21.22 -13.59 -6.38
CA TYR A 69 -21.47 -12.32 -7.05
C TYR A 69 -20.42 -12.11 -8.15
N ASN A 70 -20.84 -11.53 -9.28
CA ASN A 70 -19.90 -10.94 -10.21
C ASN A 70 -19.37 -9.65 -9.60
N VAL A 71 -18.05 -9.48 -9.58
CA VAL A 71 -17.38 -8.29 -9.05
C VAL A 71 -16.81 -7.49 -10.21
N VAL A 72 -17.16 -6.20 -10.29
CA VAL A 72 -16.60 -5.26 -11.26
C VAL A 72 -15.87 -4.16 -10.51
N LEU A 73 -14.59 -4.02 -10.78
CA LEU A 73 -13.73 -2.99 -10.20
C LEU A 73 -13.40 -1.94 -11.24
N ILE A 74 -13.75 -0.68 -10.96
CA ILE A 74 -13.55 0.45 -11.87
C ILE A 74 -12.57 1.42 -11.22
N TYR A 75 -11.40 1.59 -11.84
CA TYR A 75 -10.46 2.66 -11.50
C TYR A 75 -10.57 3.79 -12.51
N VAL A 76 -10.60 5.03 -12.00
CA VAL A 76 -10.57 6.24 -12.82
C VAL A 76 -9.29 6.99 -12.50
N ASP A 77 -8.44 7.18 -13.50
CA ASP A 77 -7.16 7.85 -13.31
C ASP A 77 -7.37 9.35 -13.03
N SER A 78 -6.64 9.87 -12.05
CA SER A 78 -6.70 11.28 -11.61
C SER A 78 -8.10 11.80 -11.21
N LEU A 79 -9.06 10.93 -10.85
CA LEU A 79 -10.37 11.37 -10.40
C LEU A 79 -10.26 12.09 -9.04
N ARG A 80 -10.79 13.32 -8.99
CA ARG A 80 -10.83 14.11 -7.77
C ARG A 80 -12.01 13.74 -6.89
N ALA A 81 -11.92 14.06 -5.59
CA ALA A 81 -12.97 13.81 -4.62
C ALA A 81 -14.16 14.79 -4.74
N ASP A 82 -13.94 16.01 -5.24
CA ASP A 82 -14.97 17.04 -5.40
C ASP A 82 -15.84 16.79 -6.64
N MET A 83 -16.73 15.81 -6.54
CA MET A 83 -17.61 15.36 -7.60
C MET A 83 -19.07 15.77 -7.35
N PRO A 84 -19.98 15.66 -8.33
CA PRO A 84 -21.34 16.17 -8.17
C PRO A 84 -22.12 15.49 -7.04
N TRP A 85 -21.84 14.22 -6.73
CA TRP A 85 -22.44 13.53 -5.58
C TRP A 85 -21.90 14.03 -4.23
N SER A 86 -20.78 14.75 -4.21
CA SER A 86 -20.20 15.39 -3.03
C SER A 86 -20.37 16.92 -3.03
N GLY A 87 -21.30 17.45 -3.85
CA GLY A 87 -21.66 18.88 -3.85
C GLY A 87 -21.03 19.75 -4.96
N TYR A 88 -20.26 19.18 -5.90
CA TYR A 88 -19.74 19.97 -7.03
C TYR A 88 -20.88 20.45 -7.96
N PRO A 89 -20.95 21.75 -8.31
CA PRO A 89 -22.15 22.32 -8.93
C PRO A 89 -22.38 21.90 -10.39
N ARG A 90 -21.33 21.51 -11.12
CA ARG A 90 -21.44 21.14 -12.54
C ARG A 90 -21.80 19.67 -12.68
N LYS A 91 -22.76 19.34 -13.55
CA LYS A 91 -23.19 17.96 -13.85
C LYS A 91 -22.21 17.22 -14.79
N ILE A 92 -20.95 17.09 -14.39
CA ILE A 92 -19.86 16.52 -15.22
C ILE A 92 -19.81 14.99 -15.25
N ALA A 93 -20.55 14.30 -14.37
CA ALA A 93 -20.51 12.85 -14.25
C ALA A 93 -21.92 12.24 -14.03
N PRO A 94 -22.89 12.47 -14.94
CA PRO A 94 -24.30 12.15 -14.70
C PRO A 94 -24.57 10.67 -14.39
N ASN A 95 -23.86 9.75 -15.04
CA ASN A 95 -24.01 8.31 -14.80
C ASN A 95 -23.50 7.90 -13.41
N LEU A 96 -22.32 8.42 -13.01
CA LEU A 96 -21.76 8.14 -11.69
C LEU A 96 -22.58 8.80 -10.58
N THR A 97 -23.13 10.01 -10.80
CA THR A 97 -24.07 10.64 -9.87
C THR A 97 -25.32 9.79 -9.66
N LYS A 98 -25.92 9.26 -10.75
CA LYS A 98 -27.07 8.35 -10.64
C LYS A 98 -26.70 7.04 -9.93
N PHE A 99 -25.49 6.53 -10.14
CA PHE A 99 -25.00 5.34 -9.46
C PHE A 99 -24.82 5.57 -7.96
N ALA A 100 -24.24 6.70 -7.56
CA ALA A 100 -24.01 7.06 -6.16
C ALA A 100 -25.29 7.11 -5.33
N GLN A 101 -26.43 7.52 -5.92
CA GLN A 101 -27.74 7.55 -5.25
C GLN A 101 -28.26 6.19 -4.75
N ARG A 102 -27.70 5.09 -5.28
CA ARG A 102 -28.09 3.72 -4.94
C ARG A 102 -26.91 2.86 -4.48
N ALA A 103 -25.80 3.49 -4.15
CA ALA A 103 -24.57 2.85 -3.71
C ALA A 103 -24.17 3.35 -2.33
N VAL A 104 -23.24 2.63 -1.69
CA VAL A 104 -22.56 3.15 -0.50
C VAL A 104 -21.42 4.04 -0.97
N TRP A 105 -21.41 5.28 -0.49
CA TRP A 105 -20.32 6.22 -0.71
C TRP A 105 -19.45 6.32 0.55
N TYR A 106 -18.15 6.16 0.37
CA TYR A 106 -17.16 6.36 1.42
C TYR A 106 -16.55 7.75 1.28
N GLU A 107 -16.88 8.66 2.20
CA GLU A 107 -16.32 10.01 2.24
C GLU A 107 -14.83 10.02 2.58
N ASN A 108 -14.38 9.02 3.33
CA ASN A 108 -13.01 8.85 3.80
C ASN A 108 -12.34 7.64 3.13
N ALA A 109 -12.22 7.68 1.80
CA ALA A 109 -11.52 6.67 1.01
C ALA A 109 -10.23 7.27 0.42
N TYR A 110 -9.08 6.75 0.83
CA TYR A 110 -7.77 7.28 0.47
C TYR A 110 -7.03 6.37 -0.50
N SER A 111 -6.36 6.98 -1.48
CA SER A 111 -5.43 6.27 -2.36
C SER A 111 -4.17 5.85 -1.58
N LEU A 112 -3.64 4.66 -1.86
CA LEU A 112 -2.39 4.16 -1.23
C LEU A 112 -1.16 5.00 -1.56
N SER A 113 -1.21 5.77 -2.64
CA SER A 113 -0.16 6.69 -3.06
C SER A 113 -0.75 7.82 -3.93
N SER A 114 -0.04 8.94 -4.04
CA SER A 114 -0.32 9.97 -5.04
C SER A 114 0.06 9.55 -6.47
N TYR A 115 0.59 8.33 -6.64
CA TYR A 115 1.12 7.84 -7.90
C TYR A 115 0.39 6.63 -8.45
N THR A 116 -0.03 6.68 -9.72
CA THR A 116 -0.78 5.60 -10.37
C THR A 116 -0.07 4.24 -10.23
N ALA A 117 1.24 4.20 -10.52
CA ALA A 117 2.03 2.96 -10.43
C ALA A 117 2.23 2.41 -9.01
N LYS A 118 2.03 3.24 -7.99
CA LYS A 118 2.14 2.87 -6.57
C LYS A 118 0.78 2.90 -5.85
N SER A 119 -0.31 3.12 -6.56
CA SER A 119 -1.66 3.13 -6.02
C SER A 119 -2.45 1.91 -6.53
N ILE A 120 -2.56 1.75 -7.85
CA ILE A 120 -3.46 0.74 -8.43
C ILE A 120 -2.95 -0.69 -8.18
N PRO A 121 -1.71 -1.07 -8.50
CA PRO A 121 -1.28 -2.47 -8.35
C PRO A 121 -1.23 -2.90 -6.88
N PRO A 122 -0.72 -2.09 -5.92
CA PRO A 122 -0.80 -2.42 -4.50
C PRO A 122 -2.23 -2.62 -4.00
N SER A 123 -3.19 -1.82 -4.50
CA SER A 123 -4.61 -2.00 -4.19
C SER A 123 -5.16 -3.32 -4.74
N LEU A 124 -4.74 -3.71 -5.94
CA LEU A 124 -5.10 -4.99 -6.57
C LEU A 124 -4.39 -6.20 -5.93
N ILE A 125 -3.25 -5.99 -5.28
CA ILE A 125 -2.53 -7.02 -4.51
C ILE A 125 -3.10 -7.16 -3.09
N GLY A 126 -3.57 -6.05 -2.51
CA GLY A 126 -4.08 -5.96 -1.15
C GLY A 126 -3.01 -5.65 -0.09
N GLY A 127 -1.99 -4.85 -0.42
CA GLY A 127 -0.90 -4.49 0.52
C GLY A 127 -0.33 -3.10 0.29
N TYR A 128 0.43 -2.56 1.27
CA TYR A 128 1.04 -1.25 1.11
C TYR A 128 2.25 -1.30 0.15
N PRO A 129 2.49 -0.25 -0.65
CA PRO A 129 3.62 -0.20 -1.59
C PRO A 129 5.00 -0.38 -0.92
N SER A 130 5.11 -0.11 0.38
CA SER A 130 6.32 -0.28 1.20
C SER A 130 6.58 -1.72 1.64
N GLU A 131 5.55 -2.57 1.63
CA GLU A 131 5.62 -3.95 2.11
C GLU A 131 5.78 -4.95 0.96
N LEU A 132 5.37 -4.52 -0.24
CA LEU A 132 5.37 -5.35 -1.44
C LEU A 132 6.73 -5.36 -2.12
N LYS A 133 7.15 -6.54 -2.58
CA LYS A 133 8.42 -6.71 -3.31
C LYS A 133 8.33 -6.04 -4.68
N ARG A 134 9.22 -5.10 -4.95
CA ARG A 134 9.20 -4.27 -6.17
C ARG A 134 10.56 -3.72 -6.52
N ASP A 135 10.67 -3.18 -7.72
CA ASP A 135 11.84 -2.37 -8.10
C ASP A 135 11.77 -0.93 -7.55
N GLY A 136 12.85 -0.17 -7.80
CA GLY A 136 13.00 1.22 -7.38
C GLY A 136 12.52 2.26 -8.41
N TYR A 137 11.94 1.85 -9.54
CA TYR A 137 11.70 2.76 -10.67
C TYR A 137 10.40 3.55 -10.54
N PHE A 138 10.26 4.55 -11.42
CA PHE A 138 9.04 5.35 -11.58
C PHE A 138 7.87 4.45 -12.01
N PHE A 139 8.05 3.76 -13.14
CA PHE A 139 7.17 2.70 -13.62
C PHE A 139 7.53 1.45 -12.83
N THR A 140 6.94 1.35 -11.63
CA THR A 140 7.25 0.30 -10.68
C THR A 140 6.90 -1.07 -11.25
N LYS A 141 7.87 -1.98 -11.33
CA LYS A 141 7.60 -3.41 -11.56
C LYS A 141 7.35 -4.10 -10.22
N TRP A 142 6.29 -4.88 -10.18
CA TRP A 142 5.89 -5.66 -9.01
C TRP A 142 6.40 -7.09 -9.16
N SER A 143 6.98 -7.65 -8.09
CA SER A 143 7.45 -9.03 -8.12
C SER A 143 6.26 -9.99 -8.28
N PRO A 144 6.40 -11.08 -9.08
CA PRO A 144 5.36 -12.12 -9.19
C PRO A 144 5.10 -12.85 -7.86
N GLU A 145 5.98 -12.67 -6.86
CA GLU A 145 5.73 -13.16 -5.50
C GLU A 145 4.57 -12.44 -4.79
N ASN A 146 4.10 -11.31 -5.33
CA ASN A 146 2.91 -10.63 -4.83
C ASN A 146 1.71 -11.00 -5.71
N PRO A 147 0.91 -12.03 -5.36
CA PRO A 147 -0.20 -12.43 -6.20
C PRO A 147 -1.22 -11.30 -6.28
N PHE A 148 -1.76 -11.07 -7.46
CA PHE A 148 -2.83 -10.11 -7.68
C PHE A 148 -4.20 -10.70 -7.30
N LEU A 149 -5.20 -9.83 -7.11
CA LEU A 149 -6.59 -10.25 -6.87
C LEU A 149 -7.09 -11.15 -8.00
N ALA A 150 -6.74 -10.84 -9.25
CA ALA A 150 -7.13 -11.63 -10.42
C ALA A 150 -6.63 -13.08 -10.32
N GLU A 151 -5.36 -13.31 -10.00
CA GLU A 151 -4.79 -14.64 -9.79
C GLU A 151 -5.54 -15.44 -8.72
N ARG A 152 -5.83 -14.80 -7.57
CA ARG A 152 -6.55 -15.45 -6.48
C ARG A 152 -7.97 -15.84 -6.89
N VAL A 153 -8.66 -14.97 -7.61
CA VAL A 153 -10.03 -15.19 -8.08
C VAL A 153 -10.07 -16.25 -9.19
N GLN A 154 -9.11 -16.24 -10.12
CA GLN A 154 -8.95 -17.26 -11.14
C GLN A 154 -8.63 -18.64 -10.53
N GLY A 155 -7.71 -18.68 -9.56
CA GLY A 155 -7.38 -19.89 -8.80
C GLY A 155 -8.57 -20.46 -8.02
N ALA A 156 -9.57 -19.63 -7.69
CA ALA A 156 -10.83 -20.06 -7.10
C ALA A 156 -11.89 -20.52 -8.12
N GLY A 157 -11.54 -20.59 -9.42
CA GLY A 157 -12.41 -21.08 -10.49
C GLY A 157 -13.33 -20.02 -11.11
N HIS A 158 -13.08 -18.73 -10.86
CA HIS A 158 -13.84 -17.65 -11.48
C HIS A 158 -13.16 -17.12 -12.75
N ARG A 159 -13.96 -16.77 -13.75
CA ARG A 159 -13.47 -16.12 -14.96
C ARG A 159 -13.05 -14.67 -14.67
N THR A 160 -11.90 -14.25 -15.18
CA THR A 160 -11.32 -12.92 -14.95
C THR A 160 -11.16 -12.15 -16.26
N LEU A 161 -11.51 -10.86 -16.23
CA LEU A 161 -11.46 -9.97 -17.40
C LEU A 161 -10.82 -8.65 -16.98
N ALA A 162 -10.00 -8.05 -17.86
CA ALA A 162 -9.44 -6.73 -17.63
C ALA A 162 -9.41 -5.87 -18.91
N GLY A 163 -9.80 -4.60 -18.78
CA GLY A 163 -9.82 -3.62 -19.85
C GLY A 163 -9.15 -2.32 -19.42
N HIS A 164 -8.16 -1.85 -20.17
CA HIS A 164 -7.37 -0.68 -19.80
C HIS A 164 -7.21 0.29 -20.97
N VAL A 165 -7.30 1.59 -20.68
CA VAL A 165 -7.03 2.67 -21.65
C VAL A 165 -5.66 3.32 -21.45
N HIS A 166 -5.05 3.14 -20.28
CA HIS A 166 -3.84 3.85 -19.92
C HIS A 166 -2.59 3.03 -20.24
N GLY A 167 -1.60 3.68 -20.86
CA GLY A 167 -0.28 3.13 -21.15
C GLY A 167 0.41 2.39 -19.99
N TYR A 168 0.20 2.78 -18.72
CA TYR A 168 0.79 2.08 -17.55
C TYR A 168 0.58 0.57 -17.58
N PHE A 169 -0.57 0.13 -18.11
CA PHE A 169 -0.96 -1.27 -18.12
C PHE A 169 -0.57 -2.02 -19.40
N GLN A 170 0.13 -1.39 -20.34
CA GLN A 170 0.60 -2.10 -21.53
C GLN A 170 1.47 -3.30 -21.15
N PRO A 171 1.37 -4.43 -21.85
CA PRO A 171 2.13 -5.64 -21.51
C PRO A 171 3.64 -5.48 -21.43
N LYS A 172 4.20 -4.51 -22.18
CA LYS A 172 5.63 -4.22 -22.19
C LYS A 172 6.07 -3.28 -21.05
N LEU A 173 5.12 -2.68 -20.34
CA LEU A 173 5.36 -1.75 -19.25
C LEU A 173 5.20 -2.43 -17.89
N ALA A 174 5.66 -1.73 -16.86
CA ALA A 174 5.89 -2.29 -15.54
C ALA A 174 4.63 -2.77 -14.80
N MET A 175 3.45 -2.34 -15.26
CA MET A 175 2.15 -2.78 -14.75
C MET A 175 1.34 -3.48 -15.84
N GLY A 176 2.03 -4.15 -16.77
CA GLY A 176 1.43 -5.08 -17.73
C GLY A 176 0.49 -6.10 -17.08
N PRO A 177 -0.17 -6.97 -17.87
CA PRO A 177 -1.22 -7.83 -17.36
C PRO A 177 -0.71 -8.57 -16.13
N ALA A 178 -1.43 -8.40 -15.02
CA ALA A 178 -1.25 -9.31 -13.91
C ALA A 178 -1.48 -10.72 -14.43
N GLU A 179 -0.72 -11.68 -13.94
CA GLU A 179 -1.04 -13.08 -14.19
C GLU A 179 -2.49 -13.35 -13.73
N GLY A 180 -3.12 -14.38 -14.30
CA GLY A 180 -4.48 -14.75 -13.92
C GLY A 180 -5.62 -13.85 -14.43
N VAL A 181 -5.42 -13.18 -15.57
CA VAL A 181 -6.51 -12.55 -16.35
C VAL A 181 -6.80 -13.38 -17.62
N ASP A 182 -8.02 -13.94 -17.75
CA ASP A 182 -8.38 -14.76 -18.91
C ASP A 182 -8.54 -13.96 -20.21
N ASP A 183 -9.06 -12.73 -20.13
CA ASP A 183 -9.22 -11.81 -21.27
C ASP A 183 -8.69 -10.43 -20.89
N TYR A 184 -7.55 -10.06 -21.47
CA TYR A 184 -6.89 -8.80 -21.24
C TYR A 184 -6.91 -7.94 -22.49
N ARG A 185 -7.50 -6.74 -22.40
CA ARG A 185 -7.63 -5.82 -23.54
C ARG A 185 -7.10 -4.43 -23.22
N MET A 186 -6.19 -3.96 -24.07
CA MET A 186 -5.92 -2.54 -24.22
C MET A 186 -6.97 -1.96 -25.16
N ILE A 187 -7.73 -0.98 -24.69
CA ILE A 187 -8.74 -0.30 -25.49
C ILE A 187 -8.05 0.86 -26.20
N GLU A 188 -7.99 0.79 -27.54
CA GLU A 188 -7.50 1.89 -28.38
C GLU A 188 -8.55 3.01 -28.42
N GLY A 189 -8.15 4.22 -28.02
CA GLY A 189 -9.06 5.36 -27.94
C GLY A 189 -9.86 5.42 -26.64
N HIS A 190 -10.39 6.61 -26.33
CA HIS A 190 -11.19 6.85 -25.13
C HIS A 190 -12.37 5.87 -25.05
N ILE A 191 -12.65 5.29 -23.87
CA ILE A 191 -13.84 4.45 -23.66
C ILE A 191 -15.09 5.29 -23.95
N ASP A 192 -15.77 5.00 -25.05
CA ASP A 192 -17.14 5.43 -25.26
C ASP A 192 -18.04 4.52 -24.41
N LEU A 193 -18.45 5.02 -23.24
CA LEU A 193 -19.36 4.32 -22.33
C LEU A 193 -20.75 4.07 -22.94
N GLN A 194 -21.07 4.63 -24.13
CA GLN A 194 -22.29 4.30 -24.87
C GLN A 194 -22.14 3.06 -25.77
N ALA A 195 -20.92 2.56 -26.01
CA ALA A 195 -20.67 1.43 -26.89
C ALA A 195 -20.82 0.05 -26.21
N VAL A 196 -20.82 -0.03 -24.87
CA VAL A 196 -21.04 -1.29 -24.16
C VAL A 196 -22.54 -1.59 -24.07
N LYS A 197 -23.07 -2.26 -25.09
CA LYS A 197 -24.50 -2.59 -25.20
C LYS A 197 -24.92 -3.85 -24.43
N SER A 198 -23.97 -4.69 -24.00
CA SER A 198 -24.22 -5.83 -23.11
C SER A 198 -22.93 -6.36 -22.51
N VAL A 199 -22.95 -6.67 -21.21
CA VAL A 199 -21.95 -7.53 -20.56
C VAL A 199 -22.66 -8.86 -20.32
N THR A 200 -22.35 -9.87 -21.13
CA THR A 200 -22.86 -11.24 -20.99
C THR A 200 -21.75 -12.13 -20.48
#